data_AF-A0A4Q9FHV2-F1
#
_entry.id   AF-A0A4Q9FHV2-F1
#
_cell.length_a   1.000
_cell.length_b   1.000
_cell.length_c   1.000
_cell.angle_alpha   90.00
_cell.angle_beta   90.00
_cell.angle_gamma   90.00
#
_symmetry.space_group_name_H-M   'P 1'
#
loop_
_entity.id
_entity.type
_entity.pdbx_description
1 polymer ?
#
loop_
_entity_poly.entity_id
_entity_poly.type
_entity_poly.pdbx_seq_one_letter_code
_entity_poly.pdbx_strand_id
1 'polypeptide(L)'
;MKTFLTFLFTSFVFVFYAQPPARGQGGGPPQGGQGMQREMPKFDAYKTAGIFNYDIPEVLKKLKIKKDKDLTLQVEQALLNYNSKIDELRLRNQKDFDTLNVYINAIISTEFKNRMENRQQGRQFGGGEASPMRNAIKFSREKIRPVRQQVMQEEKKLNVKLKSILNEKQNIKWLKYQKSIKNKLNPRRQSNNQNPNNQNGRNGRQGRFQQGG
;
A
#
# COMPACT_ATOMS: atom_id res chain seq x y z
N MET A 1 -35.39 -20.08 -32.54
CA MET A 1 -34.17 -20.41 -33.30
C MET A 1 -32.99 -20.44 -32.35
N LYS A 2 -32.57 -21.65 -31.95
CA LYS A 2 -31.36 -21.97 -31.21
C LYS A 2 -30.92 -23.34 -31.73
N THR A 3 -29.83 -23.39 -32.48
CA THR A 3 -29.19 -24.65 -32.88
C THR A 3 -27.71 -24.49 -32.63
N PHE A 4 -27.21 -25.35 -31.74
CA PHE A 4 -25.83 -25.44 -31.30
C PHE A 4 -24.98 -26.13 -32.35
N LEU A 5 -23.80 -25.59 -32.61
CA LEU A 5 -22.78 -26.15 -33.49
C LEU A 5 -21.87 -27.08 -32.68
N THR A 6 -21.89 -28.37 -33.03
CA THR A 6 -20.96 -29.40 -32.57
C THR A 6 -19.60 -29.27 -33.25
N PHE A 7 -18.51 -29.40 -32.49
CA PHE A 7 -17.21 -29.79 -33.03
C PHE A 7 -16.59 -30.89 -32.17
N LEU A 8 -16.27 -31.99 -32.85
CA LEU A 8 -15.71 -33.23 -32.36
C LEU A 8 -14.26 -33.25 -32.87
N PHE A 9 -13.28 -33.43 -31.98
CA PHE A 9 -11.90 -33.68 -32.38
C PHE A 9 -11.26 -34.68 -31.42
N THR A 10 -11.15 -35.91 -31.90
CA THR A 10 -10.32 -36.99 -31.38
C THR A 10 -8.96 -36.94 -32.09
N SER A 11 -7.86 -37.15 -31.36
CA SER A 11 -6.74 -38.02 -31.80
C SER A 11 -5.59 -38.07 -30.78
N PHE A 12 -5.41 -39.27 -30.22
CA PHE A 12 -4.20 -40.09 -30.09
C PHE A 12 -2.79 -39.47 -29.87
N VAL A 13 -2.29 -39.72 -28.65
CA VAL A 13 -0.98 -40.20 -28.16
C VAL A 13 0.26 -40.14 -29.08
N PHE A 14 1.35 -39.57 -28.54
CA PHE A 14 2.69 -40.15 -28.64
C PHE A 14 3.42 -40.11 -27.29
N VAL A 15 3.91 -41.27 -26.87
CA VAL A 15 4.86 -41.46 -25.77
C VAL A 15 6.26 -41.35 -26.35
N PHE A 16 7.11 -40.51 -25.78
CA PHE A 16 8.56 -40.64 -25.91
C PHE A 16 9.20 -40.66 -24.53
N TYR A 17 9.75 -41.82 -24.17
CA TYR A 17 10.75 -41.97 -23.13
C TYR A 17 12.09 -41.53 -23.69
N ALA A 18 12.75 -40.58 -23.01
CA ALA A 18 14.20 -40.41 -23.07
C ALA A 18 14.70 -39.93 -21.70
N GLN A 19 15.57 -40.72 -21.09
CA GLN A 19 16.27 -40.46 -19.83
C GLN A 19 17.34 -39.35 -19.99
N PRO A 20 17.82 -38.74 -18.88
CA PRO A 20 18.43 -37.42 -18.88
C PRO A 20 19.94 -37.44 -19.15
N PRO A 21 20.50 -36.47 -19.90
CA PRO A 21 21.92 -36.21 -19.86
C PRO A 21 22.27 -35.15 -18.79
N ALA A 22 23.05 -35.62 -17.82
CA ALA A 22 24.27 -35.01 -17.28
C ALA A 22 24.35 -33.48 -17.10
N ARG A 23 24.60 -33.10 -15.83
CA ARG A 23 25.46 -31.99 -15.37
C ARG A 23 26.03 -31.08 -16.47
N GLY A 24 25.33 -29.98 -16.70
CA GLY A 24 25.83 -28.79 -17.36
C GLY A 24 25.62 -27.58 -16.45
N GLN A 25 26.71 -26.91 -16.12
CA GLN A 25 26.79 -25.65 -15.39
C GLN A 25 25.92 -24.58 -16.10
N GLY A 26 24.67 -24.46 -15.67
CA GLY A 26 23.69 -23.54 -16.24
C GLY A 26 23.94 -22.11 -15.80
N GLY A 27 24.85 -21.42 -16.47
CA GLY A 27 24.78 -19.98 -16.63
C GLY A 27 23.48 -19.65 -17.36
N GLY A 28 22.40 -19.43 -16.61
CA GLY A 28 21.17 -18.89 -17.16
C GLY A 28 21.48 -17.56 -17.86
N PRO A 29 20.84 -17.24 -18.99
CA PRO A 29 21.02 -15.96 -19.64
C PRO A 29 20.72 -14.86 -18.62
N PRO A 30 21.50 -13.76 -18.58
CA PRO A 30 21.10 -12.62 -17.78
C PRO A 30 19.74 -12.20 -18.31
N GLN A 31 18.69 -12.41 -17.51
CA GLN A 31 17.41 -11.77 -17.77
C GLN A 31 17.72 -10.29 -17.81
N GLY A 32 17.80 -9.75 -19.02
CA GLY A 32 17.78 -8.33 -19.29
C GLY A 32 16.45 -7.82 -18.76
N GLY A 33 16.43 -7.55 -17.45
CA GLY A 33 15.34 -6.88 -16.80
C GLY A 33 15.24 -5.53 -17.49
N GLN A 34 14.25 -5.41 -18.37
CA GLN A 34 13.79 -4.13 -18.89
C GLN A 34 13.78 -3.18 -17.70
N GLY A 35 14.61 -2.14 -17.79
CA GLY A 35 14.72 -1.12 -16.77
C GLY A 35 13.35 -0.48 -16.62
N MET A 36 12.51 -1.02 -15.74
CA MET A 36 11.37 -0.31 -15.22
C MET A 36 12.00 0.93 -14.60
N GLN A 37 11.85 2.08 -15.28
CA GLN A 37 12.03 3.38 -14.67
C GLN A 37 11.09 3.42 -13.48
N ARG A 38 11.57 2.95 -12.32
CA ARG A 38 10.83 3.04 -11.08
C ARG A 38 10.77 4.53 -10.77
N GLU A 39 9.58 5.10 -10.92
CA GLU A 39 9.35 6.47 -10.50
C GLU A 39 9.81 6.63 -9.05
N MET A 40 10.56 7.71 -8.83
CA MET A 40 11.09 8.01 -7.52
C MET A 40 9.92 8.31 -6.57
N PRO A 41 9.83 7.62 -5.42
CA PRO A 41 8.76 7.88 -4.47
C PRO A 41 8.90 9.32 -3.95
N LYS A 42 7.86 10.15 -4.14
CA LYS A 42 7.80 11.51 -3.61
C LYS A 42 7.29 11.49 -2.16
N PHE A 43 7.99 12.21 -1.31
CA PHE A 43 7.54 12.51 0.05
C PHE A 43 6.54 13.66 0.05
N ASP A 44 5.50 13.54 0.88
CA ASP A 44 4.46 14.54 1.07
C ASP A 44 4.11 14.62 2.57
N ALA A 45 4.47 15.74 3.20
CA ALA A 45 4.27 16.01 4.61
C ALA A 45 2.79 16.07 4.98
N TYR A 46 1.93 16.64 4.13
CA TYR A 46 0.49 16.75 4.36
C TYR A 46 -0.15 15.36 4.41
N LYS A 47 0.13 14.51 3.41
CA LYS A 47 -0.34 13.11 3.40
C LYS A 47 0.21 12.32 4.58
N THR A 48 1.48 12.52 4.91
CA THR A 48 2.12 11.88 6.06
C THR A 48 1.47 12.31 7.37
N ALA A 49 1.07 13.56 7.52
CA ALA A 49 0.33 14.08 8.67
C ALA A 49 -1.12 13.56 8.72
N GLY A 50 -1.65 13.04 7.61
CA GLY A 50 -3.05 12.67 7.49
C GLY A 50 -3.95 13.87 7.21
N ILE A 51 -3.41 14.98 6.72
CA ILE A 51 -4.22 16.14 6.31
C ILE A 51 -4.93 15.80 5.01
N PHE A 52 -6.27 15.71 5.08
CA PHE A 52 -7.14 15.59 3.92
C PHE A 52 -8.56 16.04 4.29
N ASN A 53 -9.28 16.54 3.29
CA ASN A 53 -10.69 16.90 3.42
C ASN A 53 -11.57 15.80 2.82
N TYR A 54 -12.76 15.62 3.40
CA TYR A 54 -13.79 14.78 2.82
C TYR A 54 -14.55 15.54 1.73
N ASP A 55 -14.75 14.88 0.59
CA ASP A 55 -15.75 15.31 -0.40
C ASP A 55 -17.14 14.97 0.15
N ILE A 56 -17.88 16.00 0.56
CA ILE A 56 -19.18 15.86 1.20
C ILE A 56 -20.20 15.16 0.28
N PRO A 57 -20.41 15.59 -0.98
CA PRO A 57 -21.20 14.84 -1.95
C PRO A 57 -20.79 13.37 -2.09
N GLU A 58 -19.49 13.06 -2.13
CA GLU A 58 -19.03 11.66 -2.19
C GLU A 58 -19.42 10.90 -0.93
N VAL A 59 -19.22 11.46 0.26
CA VAL A 59 -19.59 10.82 1.54
C VAL A 59 -21.09 10.53 1.56
N LEU A 60 -21.95 11.51 1.27
CA LEU A 60 -23.40 11.33 1.26
C LEU A 60 -23.81 10.20 0.29
N LYS A 61 -23.20 10.15 -0.90
CA LYS A 61 -23.38 9.08 -1.88
C LYS A 61 -22.96 7.71 -1.33
N LYS A 62 -21.80 7.61 -0.65
CA LYS A 62 -21.32 6.35 -0.04
C LYS A 62 -22.22 5.87 1.08
N LEU A 63 -22.75 6.79 1.89
CA LEU A 63 -23.68 6.48 2.98
C LEU A 63 -25.09 6.13 2.47
N LYS A 64 -25.39 6.47 1.21
CA LYS A 64 -26.70 6.31 0.57
C LYS A 64 -27.79 7.16 1.25
N ILE A 65 -27.42 8.35 1.75
CA ILE A 65 -28.37 9.35 2.26
C ILE A 65 -28.89 10.11 1.04
N LYS A 66 -30.21 10.10 0.81
CA LYS A 66 -30.81 10.68 -0.40
C LYS A 66 -32.04 11.56 -0.14
N LYS A 67 -32.92 11.15 0.77
CA LYS A 67 -34.23 11.78 0.96
C LYS A 67 -34.40 12.42 2.34
N ASP A 68 -33.53 12.07 3.28
CA ASP A 68 -33.59 12.58 4.63
C ASP A 68 -32.81 13.90 4.71
N LYS A 69 -33.54 15.02 4.65
CA LYS A 69 -32.95 16.36 4.63
C LYS A 69 -32.27 16.71 5.94
N ASP A 70 -32.86 16.32 7.07
CA ASP A 70 -32.31 16.61 8.39
C ASP A 70 -31.02 15.83 8.63
N LEU A 71 -31.02 14.52 8.35
CA LEU A 71 -29.81 13.71 8.42
C LEU A 71 -28.73 14.20 7.46
N THR A 72 -29.12 14.62 6.25
CA THR A 72 -28.17 15.21 5.28
C THR A 72 -27.49 16.43 5.88
N LEU A 73 -28.27 17.39 6.39
CA LEU A 73 -27.75 18.61 6.99
C LEU A 73 -26.82 18.31 8.18
N GLN A 74 -27.21 17.39 9.08
CA GLN A 74 -26.38 17.02 10.22
C GLN A 74 -25.04 16.39 9.80
N VAL A 75 -25.04 15.53 8.77
CA VAL A 75 -23.82 14.92 8.24
C VAL A 75 -22.94 15.95 7.54
N GLU A 76 -23.53 16.84 6.73
CA GLU A 76 -22.82 17.93 6.05
C GLU A 76 -22.13 18.84 7.05
N GLN A 77 -22.83 19.30 8.08
CA GLN A 77 -22.27 20.15 9.12
C GLN A 77 -21.11 19.47 9.87
N ALA A 78 -21.25 18.19 10.20
CA ALA A 78 -20.18 17.44 10.86
C ALA A 78 -18.91 17.36 9.99
N LEU A 79 -19.07 17.11 8.68
CA LEU A 79 -17.97 17.03 7.73
C LEU A 79 -17.36 18.40 7.43
N LEU A 80 -18.18 19.45 7.31
CA LEU A 80 -17.70 20.83 7.14
C LEU A 80 -16.84 21.26 8.32
N ASN A 81 -17.32 21.04 9.55
CA ASN A 81 -16.56 21.38 10.75
C ASN A 81 -15.21 20.64 10.78
N TYR A 82 -15.19 19.34 10.49
CA TYR A 82 -13.94 18.58 10.36
C TYR A 82 -13.03 19.18 9.29
N ASN A 83 -13.52 19.39 8.06
CA ASN A 83 -12.72 19.93 6.96
C ASN A 83 -12.14 21.30 7.31
N SER A 84 -12.93 22.19 7.92
CA SER A 84 -12.45 23.49 8.39
C SER A 84 -11.32 23.35 9.41
N LYS A 85 -11.43 22.43 10.38
CA LYS A 85 -10.34 22.17 11.33
C LYS A 85 -9.09 21.58 10.69
N ILE A 86 -9.25 20.72 9.69
CA ILE A 86 -8.11 20.22 8.92
C ILE A 86 -7.46 21.33 8.09
N ASP A 87 -8.25 22.23 7.50
CA ASP A 87 -7.73 23.38 6.75
C ASP A 87 -7.00 24.38 7.66
N GLU A 88 -7.50 24.62 8.87
CA GLU A 88 -6.81 25.40 9.90
C GLU A 88 -5.44 24.78 10.25
N LEU A 89 -5.40 23.45 10.47
CA LEU A 89 -4.15 22.72 10.72
C LEU A 89 -3.20 22.78 9.52
N ARG A 90 -3.73 22.65 8.30
CA ARG A 90 -2.97 22.76 7.06
C ARG A 90 -2.31 24.13 6.94
N LEU A 91 -3.09 25.19 7.08
CA LEU A 91 -2.62 26.57 6.93
C LEU A 91 -1.57 26.92 7.99
N ARG A 92 -1.83 26.57 9.25
CA ARG A 92 -0.92 26.84 10.36
C ARG A 92 0.46 26.19 10.17
N ASN A 93 0.51 25.00 9.57
CA ASN A 93 1.73 24.21 9.41
C ASN A 93 2.32 24.28 7.99
N GLN A 94 1.75 25.12 7.11
CA GLN A 94 2.09 25.15 5.69
C GLN A 94 3.60 25.33 5.45
N LYS A 95 4.19 26.36 6.08
CA LYS A 95 5.61 26.68 5.92
C LYS A 95 6.51 25.52 6.32
N ASP A 96 6.22 24.88 7.45
CA ASP A 96 7.00 23.75 7.96
C ASP A 96 6.88 22.54 7.05
N PHE A 97 5.67 22.27 6.54
CA PHE A 97 5.42 21.14 5.65
C PHE A 97 6.05 21.33 4.28
N ASP A 98 5.99 22.54 3.71
CA ASP A 98 6.64 22.88 2.45
C ASP A 98 8.17 22.77 2.58
N THR A 99 8.73 23.26 3.69
CA THR A 99 10.16 23.12 4.00
C THR A 99 10.57 21.63 4.13
N LEU A 100 9.79 20.84 4.86
CA LEU A 100 10.03 19.40 5.00
C LEU A 100 9.95 18.67 3.65
N ASN A 101 8.97 19.03 2.82
CA ASN A 101 8.81 18.46 1.48
C ASN A 101 10.05 18.71 0.62
N VAL A 102 10.56 19.94 0.57
CA VAL A 102 11.76 20.27 -0.18
C VAL A 102 12.97 19.49 0.35
N TYR A 103 13.22 19.57 1.66
CA TYR A 103 14.37 18.93 2.30
C TYR A 103 14.42 17.41 2.08
N ILE A 104 13.30 16.70 2.32
CA ILE A 104 13.26 15.24 2.25
C ILE A 104 13.28 14.77 0.79
N ASN A 105 12.58 15.46 -0.12
CA ASN A 105 12.61 15.09 -1.53
C ASN A 105 14.00 15.32 -2.16
N ALA A 106 14.74 16.34 -1.71
CA ALA A 106 16.14 16.53 -2.12
C ALA A 106 17.00 15.33 -1.69
N ILE A 107 16.88 14.90 -0.42
CA ILE A 107 17.61 13.72 0.09
C ILE A 107 17.20 12.45 -0.67
N ILE A 108 15.91 12.21 -0.88
CA ILE A 108 15.43 11.06 -1.65
C ILE A 108 16.04 11.07 -3.06
N SER A 109 16.07 12.23 -3.71
CA SER A 109 16.62 12.40 -5.06
C SER A 109 18.11 12.05 -5.11
N THR A 110 18.90 12.60 -4.20
CA THR A 110 20.34 12.33 -4.11
C THR A 110 20.61 10.86 -3.83
N GLU A 111 19.92 10.28 -2.84
CA GLU A 111 20.07 8.86 -2.48
C GLU A 111 19.59 7.92 -3.60
N PHE A 112 18.57 8.32 -4.36
CA PHE A 112 18.12 7.56 -5.53
C PHE A 112 19.17 7.59 -6.65
N LYS A 113 19.73 8.76 -6.98
CA LYS A 113 20.80 8.91 -7.98
C LYS A 113 22.05 8.12 -7.59
N ASN A 114 22.54 8.30 -6.36
CA ASN A 114 23.72 7.59 -5.85
C ASN A 114 23.54 6.07 -5.90
N ARG A 115 22.33 5.56 -5.58
CA ARG A 115 22.03 4.13 -5.70
C ARG A 115 22.02 3.64 -7.14
N MET A 116 21.52 4.44 -8.09
CA MET A 116 21.55 4.08 -9.50
C MET A 116 22.98 4.06 -10.04
N GLU A 117 23.79 5.08 -9.72
CA GLU A 117 25.19 5.17 -10.13
C GLU A 117 26.03 4.02 -9.54
N ASN A 118 25.92 3.76 -8.23
CA ASN A 118 26.65 2.67 -7.58
C ASN A 118 26.28 1.30 -8.16
N ARG A 119 25.01 1.09 -8.54
CA ARG A 119 24.59 -0.14 -9.23
C ARG A 119 25.23 -0.28 -10.61
N GLN A 120 25.31 0.82 -11.38
CA GLN A 120 25.97 0.80 -12.69
C GLN A 120 27.47 0.50 -12.56
N GLN A 121 28.10 0.97 -11.48
CA GLN A 121 29.53 0.76 -11.20
C GLN A 121 29.82 -0.56 -10.45
N GLY A 122 28.82 -1.42 -10.22
CA GLY A 122 29.00 -2.68 -9.49
C GLY A 122 29.38 -2.54 -8.01
N ARG A 123 29.20 -1.35 -7.41
CA ARG A 123 29.57 -1.07 -6.02
C ARG A 123 28.48 -1.51 -5.06
N GLN A 124 28.86 -2.23 -4.00
CA GLN A 124 27.94 -2.58 -2.91
C GLN A 124 27.61 -1.34 -2.09
N PHE A 125 26.33 -1.19 -1.72
CA PHE A 125 25.84 -0.03 -0.98
C PHE A 125 25.93 -0.28 0.53
N GLY A 126 26.73 0.51 1.24
CA GLY A 126 26.83 0.50 2.70
C GLY A 126 25.66 1.24 3.34
N GLY A 127 24.54 0.56 3.57
CA GLY A 127 23.38 1.11 4.29
C GLY A 127 23.59 1.18 5.79
N GLY A 128 24.43 2.11 6.26
CA GLY A 128 24.74 2.30 7.68
C GLY A 128 23.64 3.01 8.47
N GLU A 129 23.73 2.91 9.80
CA GLU A 129 22.82 3.52 10.78
C GLU A 129 22.69 5.05 10.61
N ALA A 130 23.75 5.72 10.12
CA ALA A 130 23.85 7.16 9.89
C ALA A 130 23.48 7.61 8.46
N SER A 131 22.79 6.80 7.65
CA SER A 131 22.41 7.23 6.29
C SER A 131 21.56 8.53 6.31
N PRO A 132 21.83 9.48 5.40
CA PRO A 132 21.04 10.72 5.28
C PRO A 132 19.53 10.46 5.18
N MET A 133 19.14 9.40 4.46
CA MET A 133 17.75 8.98 4.33
C MET A 133 17.11 8.60 5.68
N ARG A 134 17.81 7.86 6.55
CA ARG A 134 17.28 7.45 7.85
C ARG A 134 17.10 8.64 8.78
N ASN A 135 18.06 9.57 8.77
CA ASN A 135 17.98 10.83 9.52
C ASN A 135 16.80 11.69 9.03
N ALA A 136 16.62 11.80 7.71
CA ALA A 136 15.49 12.51 7.12
C ALA A 136 14.12 11.91 7.51
N ILE A 137 14.00 10.58 7.53
CA ILE A 137 12.78 9.89 7.98
C ILE A 137 12.52 10.12 9.47
N LYS A 138 13.57 10.09 10.31
CA LYS A 138 13.44 10.31 11.76
C LYS A 138 12.99 11.75 12.04
N PHE A 139 13.69 12.72 11.44
CA PHE A 139 13.37 14.14 11.56
C PHE A 139 11.94 14.45 11.09
N SER A 140 11.54 13.91 9.93
CA SER A 140 10.18 14.11 9.40
C SER A 140 9.11 13.56 10.33
N ARG A 141 9.35 12.38 10.92
CA ARG A 141 8.44 11.77 11.90
C ARG A 141 8.30 12.66 13.13
N GLU A 142 9.39 13.18 13.66
CA GLU A 142 9.37 14.03 14.86
C GLU A 142 8.58 15.32 14.63
N LYS A 143 8.79 15.98 13.49
CA LYS A 143 8.09 17.23 13.15
C LYS A 143 6.61 17.03 12.81
N ILE A 144 6.27 15.93 12.13
CA ILE A 144 4.88 15.67 11.69
C ILE A 144 4.02 15.05 12.80
N ARG A 145 4.61 14.32 13.74
CA ARG A 145 3.88 13.62 14.81
C ARG A 145 2.85 14.50 15.56
N PRO A 146 3.16 15.72 16.03
CA PRO A 146 2.18 16.54 16.75
C PRO A 146 0.96 16.88 15.88
N VAL A 147 1.19 17.26 14.62
CA VAL A 147 0.09 17.58 13.69
C VAL A 147 -0.75 16.33 13.40
N ARG A 148 -0.11 15.18 13.18
CA ARG A 148 -0.82 13.90 13.01
C ARG A 148 -1.71 13.56 14.21
N GLN A 149 -1.23 13.82 15.43
CA GLN A 149 -2.04 13.60 16.63
C GLN A 149 -3.27 14.51 16.69
N GLN A 150 -3.13 15.77 16.28
CA GLN A 150 -4.26 16.71 16.19
C GLN A 150 -5.28 16.27 15.14
N VAL A 151 -4.83 15.87 13.95
CA VAL A 151 -5.69 15.28 12.92
C VAL A 151 -6.46 14.06 13.46
N MET A 152 -5.76 13.15 14.15
CA MET A 152 -6.40 11.97 14.75
C MET A 152 -7.44 12.33 15.83
N GLN A 153 -7.27 13.44 16.54
CA GLN A 153 -8.26 13.91 17.51
C GLN A 153 -9.51 14.44 16.81
N GLU A 154 -9.35 15.23 15.74
CA GLU A 154 -10.48 15.72 14.95
C GLU A 154 -11.22 14.57 14.23
N GLU A 155 -10.50 13.57 13.71
CA GLU A 155 -11.09 12.35 13.15
C GLU A 155 -11.93 11.60 14.20
N LYS A 156 -11.44 11.50 15.45
CA LYS A 156 -12.18 10.86 16.54
C LYS A 156 -13.46 11.61 16.87
N LYS A 157 -13.41 12.94 16.96
CA LYS A 157 -14.59 13.79 17.20
C LYS A 157 -15.63 13.60 16.08
N LEU A 158 -15.19 13.62 14.83
CA LEU A 158 -16.05 13.35 13.67
C LEU A 158 -16.70 11.96 13.77
N ASN A 159 -15.92 10.93 14.08
CA ASN A 159 -16.42 9.56 14.20
C ASN A 159 -17.46 9.40 15.32
N VAL A 160 -17.25 10.05 16.47
CA VAL A 160 -18.23 10.07 17.57
C VAL A 160 -19.52 10.75 17.12
N LYS A 161 -19.42 11.93 16.49
CA LYS A 161 -20.59 12.68 15.99
C LYS A 161 -21.35 11.93 14.92
N LEU A 162 -20.66 11.31 13.96
CA LEU A 162 -21.31 10.53 12.91
C LEU A 162 -21.94 9.25 13.47
N LYS A 163 -21.31 8.58 14.44
CA LYS A 163 -21.88 7.41 15.10
C LYS A 163 -23.20 7.72 15.82
N SER A 164 -23.36 8.92 16.38
CA SER A 164 -24.59 9.30 17.09
C SER A 164 -25.77 9.63 16.18
N ILE A 165 -25.52 9.97 14.90
CA ILE A 165 -26.56 10.39 13.95
C ILE A 165 -26.85 9.34 12.87
N LEU A 166 -25.87 8.51 12.53
CA LEU A 166 -26.00 7.47 11.51
C LEU A 166 -26.58 6.18 12.10
N ASN A 167 -27.39 5.46 11.32
CA ASN A 167 -27.73 4.09 11.67
C ASN A 167 -26.52 3.15 11.53
N GLU A 168 -26.62 1.96 12.12
CA GLU A 168 -25.52 0.99 12.16
C GLU A 168 -24.93 0.69 10.76
N LYS A 169 -25.79 0.44 9.77
CA LYS A 169 -25.37 0.12 8.39
C LYS A 169 -24.62 1.30 7.75
N GLN A 170 -25.07 2.53 8.00
CA GLN A 170 -24.41 3.75 7.52
C GLN A 170 -23.07 3.97 8.23
N ASN A 171 -23.02 3.81 9.55
CA ASN A 171 -21.79 3.95 10.32
C ASN A 171 -20.72 2.92 9.90
N ILE A 172 -21.11 1.68 9.60
CA ILE A 172 -20.18 0.68 9.05
C ILE A 172 -19.61 1.13 7.69
N LYS A 173 -20.44 1.69 6.80
CA LYS A 173 -19.98 2.22 5.51
C LYS A 173 -19.05 3.42 5.69
N TRP A 174 -19.37 4.32 6.62
CA TRP A 174 -18.54 5.45 6.99
C TRP A 174 -17.13 4.99 7.39
N LEU A 175 -17.02 4.07 8.36
CA LEU A 175 -15.73 3.58 8.84
C LEU A 175 -14.94 2.86 7.75
N LYS A 176 -15.61 2.11 6.86
CA LYS A 176 -14.98 1.49 5.68
C LYS A 176 -14.45 2.54 4.70
N TYR A 177 -15.23 3.58 4.43
CA TYR A 177 -14.82 4.67 3.54
C TYR A 177 -13.63 5.45 4.14
N GLN A 178 -13.69 5.85 5.41
CA GLN A 178 -12.56 6.49 6.11
C GLN A 178 -11.30 5.64 6.05
N LYS A 179 -11.39 4.33 6.34
CA LYS A 179 -10.26 3.40 6.21
C LYS A 179 -9.70 3.38 4.78
N SER A 180 -10.56 3.40 3.76
CA SER A 180 -10.12 3.42 2.37
C SER A 180 -9.33 4.69 2.02
N ILE A 181 -9.75 5.87 2.52
CA ILE A 181 -9.02 7.12 2.32
C ILE A 181 -7.67 7.09 3.02
N LYS A 182 -7.61 6.61 4.28
CA LYS A 182 -6.36 6.48 5.04
C LYS A 182 -5.35 5.55 4.35
N ASN A 183 -5.82 4.47 3.75
CA ASN A 183 -4.96 3.58 2.97
C ASN A 183 -4.41 4.24 1.69
N LYS A 184 -5.15 5.17 1.07
CA LYS A 184 -4.66 5.94 -0.08
C LYS A 184 -3.61 6.99 0.31
N LEU A 185 -3.73 7.58 1.50
CA LEU A 185 -2.79 8.59 1.99
C LEU A 185 -1.44 7.99 2.40
N ASN A 186 -1.47 6.79 2.95
CA ASN A 186 -0.26 6.05 3.30
C ASN A 186 -0.40 4.61 2.82
N PRO A 187 -0.16 4.35 1.51
CA PRO A 187 -0.20 2.99 0.99
C PRO A 187 0.88 2.21 1.73
N ARG A 188 0.45 1.31 2.64
CA ARG A 188 1.35 0.29 3.16
C ARG A 188 1.99 -0.36 1.94
N ARG A 189 3.33 -0.46 1.92
CA ARG A 189 3.99 -1.37 0.98
C ARG A 189 3.26 -2.69 1.10
N GLN A 190 2.71 -3.19 -0.01
CA GLN A 190 2.11 -4.52 -0.01
C GLN A 190 3.16 -5.43 0.61
N SER A 191 2.83 -5.96 1.80
CA SER A 191 3.59 -7.06 2.33
C SER A 191 3.35 -8.17 1.32
N ASN A 192 4.35 -8.46 0.50
CA ASN A 192 4.41 -9.72 -0.24
C ASN A 192 4.55 -10.85 0.80
N ASN A 193 3.51 -11.06 1.61
CA ASN A 193 3.22 -12.36 2.19
C ASN A 193 2.47 -13.15 1.12
N GLN A 194 3.13 -13.35 -0.03
CA GLN A 194 2.93 -14.56 -0.80
C GLN A 194 3.82 -15.59 -0.12
N ASN A 195 3.30 -16.22 0.92
CA ASN A 195 3.79 -17.54 1.30
C ASN A 195 2.79 -18.51 0.67
N PRO A 196 3.04 -19.00 -0.56
CA PRO A 196 2.15 -19.96 -1.18
C PRO A 196 2.32 -21.29 -0.46
N ASN A 197 1.21 -21.87 0.00
CA ASN A 197 1.04 -23.30 0.25
C ASN A 197 2.24 -24.04 0.85
N ASN A 198 2.29 -24.12 2.18
CA ASN A 198 2.88 -25.29 2.85
C ASN A 198 1.75 -26.08 3.51
N GLN A 199 0.85 -26.61 2.69
CA GLN A 199 -0.19 -27.57 3.07
C GLN A 199 -0.26 -28.66 1.99
N ASN A 200 -0.04 -29.89 2.43
CA ASN A 200 -0.05 -31.20 1.73
C ASN A 200 1.35 -31.75 1.44
N GLY A 201 1.77 -32.90 1.95
CA GLY A 201 1.06 -33.91 2.74
C GLY A 201 2.01 -35.06 3.07
N ARG A 202 1.79 -35.65 4.24
CA ARG A 202 2.33 -36.96 4.67
C ARG A 202 2.14 -38.00 3.56
N ASN A 203 3.19 -38.77 3.23
CA ASN A 203 3.14 -40.24 3.11
C ASN A 203 4.50 -40.81 2.69
N GLY A 204 5.01 -41.75 3.47
CA GLY A 204 6.24 -42.48 3.13
C GLY A 204 6.93 -43.19 4.29
N ARG A 205 6.18 -43.83 5.20
CA ARG A 205 6.72 -44.89 6.08
C ARG A 205 6.88 -46.16 5.23
N GLN A 206 8.12 -46.59 5.01
CA GLN A 206 8.59 -47.96 4.72
C GLN A 206 10.13 -47.82 4.70
N GLY A 207 10.95 -48.29 5.64
CA GLY A 207 10.90 -49.50 6.43
C GLY A 207 11.75 -50.59 5.76
N ARG A 208 13.09 -50.61 5.95
CA ARG A 208 13.88 -51.86 5.99
C ARG A 208 15.34 -51.68 6.46
N PHE A 209 15.66 -52.33 7.60
CA PHE A 209 16.85 -53.16 7.95
C PHE A 209 18.28 -52.68 7.60
N GLN A 210 19.20 -52.56 8.58
CA GLN A 210 20.25 -53.56 8.97
C GLN A 210 21.29 -53.75 7.84
N GLN A 211 22.62 -53.69 7.95
CA GLN A 211 23.68 -53.89 8.95
C GLN A 211 24.88 -53.00 8.51
N GLY A 212 25.79 -52.51 9.35
CA GLY A 212 26.87 -53.28 9.99
C GLY A 212 28.09 -53.42 9.05
N GLY A 213 29.23 -52.82 9.42
CA GLY A 213 30.50 -52.84 8.67
C GLY A 213 31.27 -51.54 8.79
#